data_AF-A0A7C8AQ66-F1
#
_entry.id   AF-A0A7C8AQ66-F1
#
_cell.length_a   1.000
_cell.length_b   1.000
_cell.length_c   1.000
_cell.angle_alpha   90.00
_cell.angle_beta   90.00
_cell.angle_gamma   90.00
#
_symmetry.space_group_name_H-M   'P 1'
#
loop_
_entity.id
_entity.type
_entity.pdbx_description
1 polymer ?
#
loop_
_entity_poly.entity_id
_entity_poly.type
_entity_poly.pdbx_seq_one_letter_code
_entity_poly.pdbx_strand_id
1 'polypeptide(L)'
;MQNDSERLSELSINHPSAWDIDQLRANWFVFVEALLKEEANLLIPSRRIRWQIEQTPAFQEVVSCWDKMEGSHRLDAWKRLLLAAEEACRTILPACVQCGECCRMGSPTLHLEDLVLLQSGKIPWDQLVTLRKGEPARSPFDGKPFVLPEERIKIREKEGLRECVFLISETDRCSIYVDRPLQCRAQACWDPIPARDTAELPFLLREHVFEGVDLLLEIIAGHETRCGFAVLSGAFEELSRSNGGNVQEVLRLLSYEEHFRQFVSDKFKIPAQNMELLFGRSFAWMTTLFGFRITEEPDGTRCLLV
;
A
#
# COMPACT_ATOMS: atom_id res chain seq x y z
N MET A 1 -3.70 -47.47 -6.32
CA MET A 1 -3.11 -47.14 -7.64
C MET A 1 -4.15 -46.74 -8.68
N GLN A 2 -5.32 -46.23 -8.28
CA GLN A 2 -6.41 -45.90 -9.20
C GLN A 2 -6.96 -44.49 -8.95
N ASN A 3 -6.19 -43.64 -8.26
CA ASN A 3 -6.63 -42.30 -7.82
C ASN A 3 -5.69 -41.16 -8.31
N ASP A 4 -4.51 -41.48 -8.86
CA ASP A 4 -3.62 -40.49 -9.47
C ASP A 4 -3.95 -40.25 -10.94
N SER A 5 -4.55 -41.25 -11.63
CA SER A 5 -4.95 -41.15 -13.03
C SER A 5 -6.18 -40.28 -13.25
N GLU A 6 -7.10 -40.23 -12.28
CA GLU A 6 -8.30 -39.38 -12.36
C GLU A 6 -7.96 -37.91 -12.06
N ARG A 7 -7.06 -37.65 -11.10
CA ARG A 7 -6.52 -36.30 -10.84
C ARG A 7 -5.74 -35.70 -12.01
N LEU A 8 -5.07 -36.53 -12.81
CA LEU A 8 -4.39 -36.11 -14.04
C LEU A 8 -5.35 -35.91 -15.23
N SER A 9 -6.52 -36.55 -15.21
CA SER A 9 -7.51 -36.45 -16.29
C SER A 9 -8.38 -35.19 -16.24
N GLU A 10 -8.57 -34.58 -15.08
CA GLU A 10 -9.21 -33.25 -14.97
C GLU A 10 -8.30 -32.09 -15.42
N LEU A 11 -6.99 -32.36 -15.56
CA LEU A 11 -6.01 -31.48 -16.21
C LEU A 11 -5.87 -31.73 -17.73
N SER A 12 -6.78 -32.49 -18.34
CA SER A 12 -6.85 -32.70 -19.80
C SER A 12 -7.34 -31.45 -20.53
N ILE A 13 -6.53 -30.40 -20.44
CA ILE A 13 -6.49 -29.31 -21.42
C ILE A 13 -5.74 -29.90 -22.62
N ASN A 14 -6.28 -29.74 -23.84
CA ASN A 14 -5.73 -30.30 -25.09
C ASN A 14 -4.18 -30.23 -25.15
N HIS A 15 -3.49 -31.17 -25.80
CA HIS A 15 -2.02 -31.16 -25.86
C HIS A 15 -1.45 -29.77 -26.30
N PRO A 16 -0.31 -29.27 -25.75
CA PRO A 16 0.21 -27.92 -26.02
C PRO A 16 0.35 -27.54 -27.50
N SER A 17 0.50 -28.53 -28.37
CA SER A 17 0.51 -28.36 -29.82
C SER A 17 -0.75 -27.67 -30.38
N ALA A 18 -1.90 -27.83 -29.72
CA ALA A 18 -3.19 -27.32 -30.17
C ALA A 18 -3.58 -25.97 -29.51
N TRP A 19 -2.77 -25.44 -28.59
CA TRP A 19 -3.13 -24.23 -27.87
C TRP A 19 -3.01 -22.97 -28.71
N ASP A 20 -3.95 -22.04 -28.56
CA ASP A 20 -3.73 -20.63 -28.86
C ASP A 20 -2.88 -19.96 -27.77
N ILE A 21 -2.54 -18.67 -27.97
CA ILE A 21 -1.71 -17.93 -27.01
C ILE A 21 -2.37 -17.74 -25.64
N ASP A 22 -3.71 -17.64 -25.58
CA ASP A 22 -4.43 -17.42 -24.33
C ASP A 22 -4.48 -18.71 -23.50
N GLN A 23 -4.67 -19.86 -24.16
CA GLN A 23 -4.54 -21.18 -23.55
C GLN A 23 -3.11 -21.42 -23.06
N LEU A 24 -2.07 -21.07 -23.83
CA LEU A 24 -0.69 -21.16 -23.36
C LEU A 24 -0.51 -20.35 -22.07
N ARG A 25 -0.93 -19.08 -22.05
CA ARG A 25 -0.78 -18.20 -20.88
C ARG A 25 -1.53 -18.72 -19.65
N ALA A 26 -2.75 -19.20 -19.84
CA ALA A 26 -3.56 -19.77 -18.76
C ALA A 26 -2.93 -21.04 -18.17
N ASN A 27 -2.50 -21.97 -19.02
CA ASN A 27 -1.82 -23.20 -18.58
C ASN A 27 -0.49 -22.90 -17.89
N TRP A 28 0.29 -21.97 -18.45
CA TRP A 28 1.54 -21.52 -17.85
C TRP A 28 1.32 -20.90 -16.46
N PHE A 29 0.29 -20.07 -16.32
CA PHE A 29 -0.08 -19.49 -15.03
C PHE A 29 -0.43 -20.56 -13.99
N VAL A 30 -1.23 -21.57 -14.37
CA VAL A 30 -1.56 -22.71 -13.50
C VAL A 30 -0.29 -23.47 -13.07
N PHE A 31 0.64 -23.69 -13.99
CA PHE A 31 1.92 -24.35 -13.67
C PHE A 31 2.75 -23.55 -12.66
N VAL A 32 2.93 -22.24 -12.88
CA VAL A 32 3.71 -21.39 -11.98
C VAL A 32 3.08 -21.34 -10.58
N GLU A 33 1.75 -21.22 -10.50
CA GLU A 33 1.04 -21.25 -9.21
C GLU A 33 1.18 -22.60 -8.50
N ALA A 34 1.21 -23.72 -9.24
CA ALA A 34 1.46 -25.04 -8.66
C ALA A 34 2.90 -25.14 -8.11
N LEU A 35 3.89 -24.71 -8.90
CA LEU A 35 5.30 -24.69 -8.52
C LEU A 35 5.53 -23.86 -7.25
N LEU A 36 4.92 -22.68 -7.16
CA LEU A 36 5.03 -21.81 -5.99
C LEU A 36 4.38 -22.39 -4.73
N LYS A 37 3.31 -23.18 -4.87
CA LYS A 37 2.68 -23.87 -3.73
C LYS A 37 3.54 -25.02 -3.21
N GLU A 38 4.22 -25.74 -4.11
CA GLU A 38 5.13 -26.82 -3.73
C GLU A 38 6.37 -26.28 -3.00
N GLU A 39 6.85 -25.11 -3.39
CA GLU A 39 7.93 -24.39 -2.70
C GLU A 39 7.46 -23.56 -1.49
N ALA A 40 6.56 -24.12 -0.67
CA ALA A 40 5.86 -23.49 0.48
C ALA A 40 6.73 -22.72 1.52
N ASN A 41 8.05 -22.72 1.38
CA ASN A 41 9.01 -21.95 2.18
C ASN A 41 9.38 -20.58 1.58
N LEU A 42 8.95 -20.26 0.35
CA LEU A 42 9.26 -18.98 -0.27
C LEU A 42 8.36 -17.89 0.32
N LEU A 43 8.94 -16.95 1.07
CA LEU A 43 8.32 -15.67 1.47
C LEU A 43 7.99 -14.76 0.27
N ILE A 44 8.06 -15.29 -0.95
CA ILE A 44 8.19 -14.55 -2.18
C ILE A 44 6.84 -14.46 -2.88
N PRO A 45 6.35 -13.25 -3.17
CA PRO A 45 5.05 -13.09 -3.81
C PRO A 45 5.00 -13.69 -5.21
N SER A 46 3.90 -14.37 -5.55
CA SER A 46 3.73 -15.01 -6.86
C SER A 46 3.83 -14.02 -8.03
N ARG A 47 3.29 -12.80 -7.87
CA ARG A 47 3.45 -11.72 -8.86
C ARG A 47 4.91 -11.38 -9.16
N ARG A 48 5.80 -11.44 -8.16
CA ARG A 48 7.23 -11.19 -8.34
C ARG A 48 7.86 -12.26 -9.22
N ILE A 49 7.63 -13.53 -8.90
CA ILE A 49 8.20 -14.66 -9.63
C ILE A 49 7.67 -14.69 -11.05
N ARG A 50 6.35 -14.52 -11.22
CA ARG A 50 5.72 -14.39 -12.52
C ARG A 50 6.38 -13.30 -13.36
N TRP A 51 6.51 -12.09 -12.81
CA TRP A 51 7.16 -10.99 -13.51
C TRP A 51 8.58 -11.36 -13.93
N GLN A 52 9.36 -12.00 -13.03
CA GLN A 52 10.74 -12.39 -13.32
C GLN A 52 10.81 -13.39 -14.48
N ILE A 53 9.93 -14.39 -14.50
CA ILE A 53 9.89 -15.35 -15.62
C ILE A 53 9.45 -14.67 -16.90
N GLU A 54 8.46 -13.77 -16.83
CA GLU A 54 8.00 -13.00 -17.99
C GLU A 54 9.14 -12.16 -18.59
N GLN A 55 10.12 -11.70 -17.81
CA GLN A 55 11.28 -10.99 -18.35
C GLN A 55 12.37 -11.89 -18.96
N THR A 56 12.25 -13.22 -18.87
CA THR A 56 13.27 -14.12 -19.43
C THR A 56 13.22 -14.11 -20.97
N PRO A 57 14.36 -14.23 -21.66
CA PRO A 57 14.39 -14.38 -23.12
C PRO A 57 13.54 -15.58 -23.58
N ALA A 58 13.61 -16.69 -22.85
CA ALA A 58 12.82 -17.89 -23.13
C ALA A 58 11.31 -17.58 -23.16
N PHE A 59 10.80 -16.85 -22.17
CA PHE A 59 9.38 -16.47 -22.14
C PHE A 59 9.00 -15.54 -23.28
N GLN A 60 9.77 -14.47 -23.48
CA GLN A 60 9.50 -13.46 -24.51
C GLN A 60 9.53 -14.05 -25.92
N GLU A 61 10.52 -14.89 -26.23
CA GLU A 61 10.63 -15.59 -27.52
C GLU A 61 9.42 -16.49 -27.77
N VAL A 62 9.07 -17.33 -26.78
CA VAL A 62 7.96 -18.29 -26.93
C VAL A 62 6.65 -17.54 -27.14
N VAL A 63 6.34 -16.54 -26.32
CA VAL A 63 5.10 -15.76 -26.43
C VAL A 63 5.02 -14.99 -27.76
N SER A 64 6.12 -14.38 -28.22
CA SER A 64 6.12 -13.60 -29.46
C SER A 64 5.91 -14.43 -30.73
N CYS A 65 6.22 -15.73 -30.68
CA CYS A 65 6.24 -16.61 -31.84
C CYS A 65 5.23 -17.76 -31.76
N TRP A 66 4.51 -17.95 -30.65
CA TRP A 66 3.65 -19.11 -30.39
C TRP A 66 2.65 -19.42 -31.52
N ASP A 67 1.93 -18.42 -31.99
CA ASP A 67 0.91 -18.57 -33.04
C ASP A 67 1.52 -18.93 -34.40
N LYS A 68 2.82 -18.67 -34.58
CA LYS A 68 3.58 -19.01 -35.79
C LYS A 68 4.27 -20.37 -35.70
N MET A 69 4.29 -21.00 -34.53
CA MET A 69 4.93 -22.30 -34.32
C MET A 69 4.02 -23.44 -34.78
N GLU A 70 4.61 -24.42 -35.45
CA GLU A 70 3.98 -25.72 -35.69
C GLU A 70 3.85 -26.52 -34.39
N GLY A 71 2.95 -27.51 -34.38
CA GLY A 71 2.56 -28.24 -33.16
C GLY A 71 3.73 -28.94 -32.43
N SER A 72 4.73 -29.46 -33.14
CA SER A 72 5.93 -30.08 -32.53
C SER A 72 6.80 -29.04 -31.83
N HIS A 73 7.03 -27.88 -32.48
CA HIS A 73 7.80 -26.77 -31.92
C HIS A 73 7.13 -26.15 -30.68
N ARG A 74 5.78 -26.16 -30.63
CA ARG A 74 5.02 -25.72 -29.45
C ARG A 74 5.28 -26.59 -28.22
N LEU A 75 5.41 -27.90 -28.39
CA LEU A 75 5.72 -28.81 -27.28
C LEU A 75 7.12 -28.53 -26.71
N ASP A 76 8.12 -28.33 -27.56
CA ASP A 76 9.48 -28.03 -27.12
C ASP A 76 9.59 -26.63 -26.50
N ALA A 77 8.89 -25.65 -27.07
CA ALA A 77 8.73 -24.32 -26.47
C ALA A 77 8.08 -24.38 -25.09
N TRP A 78 7.02 -25.18 -24.93
CA TRP A 78 6.37 -25.41 -23.63
C TRP A 78 7.34 -26.00 -22.60
N LYS A 79 8.07 -27.06 -22.94
CA LYS A 79 9.09 -27.64 -22.04
C LYS A 79 10.16 -26.62 -21.64
N ARG A 80 10.61 -25.77 -22.56
CA ARG A 80 11.56 -24.68 -22.26
C ARG A 80 10.97 -23.66 -21.28
N LEU A 81 9.68 -23.32 -21.40
CA LEU A 81 9.00 -22.43 -20.45
C LEU A 81 8.93 -23.05 -19.06
N LEU A 82 8.64 -24.34 -18.95
CA LEU A 82 8.58 -25.05 -17.66
C LEU A 82 9.94 -25.00 -16.95
N LEU A 83 11.01 -25.35 -17.67
CA LEU A 83 12.38 -25.31 -17.14
C LEU A 83 12.81 -23.89 -16.74
N ALA A 84 12.46 -22.88 -17.54
CA ALA A 84 12.76 -21.48 -17.22
C ALA A 84 12.01 -21.00 -15.97
N ALA A 85 10.78 -21.47 -15.75
CA ALA A 85 9.99 -21.15 -14.57
C ALA A 85 10.59 -21.79 -13.30
N GLU A 86 10.97 -23.07 -13.37
CA GLU A 86 11.68 -23.76 -12.27
C GLU A 86 12.96 -23.05 -11.87
N GLU A 87 13.78 -22.64 -12.85
CA GLU A 87 15.03 -21.93 -12.58
C GLU A 87 14.80 -20.54 -11.96
N ALA A 88 13.80 -19.81 -12.45
CA ALA A 88 13.47 -18.49 -11.90
C ALA A 88 12.96 -18.54 -10.45
N CYS A 89 12.28 -19.62 -10.05
CA CYS A 89 11.90 -19.84 -8.65
C CYS A 89 13.11 -20.04 -7.74
N ARG A 90 14.18 -20.69 -8.25
CA ARG A 90 15.41 -20.95 -7.49
C ARG A 90 16.32 -19.74 -7.38
N THR A 91 16.33 -18.88 -8.39
CA THR A 91 17.26 -17.75 -8.48
C THR A 91 16.52 -16.42 -8.30
N ILE A 92 16.50 -15.91 -7.07
CA ILE A 92 15.81 -14.65 -6.74
C ILE A 92 16.76 -13.47 -6.90
N LEU A 93 16.38 -12.52 -7.77
CA LEU A 93 17.14 -11.28 -7.92
C LEU A 93 17.14 -10.49 -6.60
N PRO A 94 18.29 -10.00 -6.09
CA PRO A 94 18.37 -9.25 -4.83
C PRO A 94 17.98 -7.76 -5.01
N ALA A 95 16.93 -7.48 -5.77
CA ALA A 95 16.45 -6.12 -6.04
C ALA A 95 14.93 -6.05 -6.25
N CYS A 96 14.35 -4.86 -6.10
CA CYS A 96 12.95 -4.63 -6.47
C CYS A 96 12.81 -4.73 -8.00
N VAL A 97 11.99 -5.68 -8.46
CA VAL A 97 11.74 -5.95 -9.87
C VAL A 97 10.54 -5.18 -10.44
N GLN A 98 10.00 -4.20 -9.70
CA GLN A 98 8.85 -3.39 -10.12
C GLN A 98 7.60 -4.20 -10.50
N CYS A 99 7.34 -5.32 -9.80
CA CYS A 99 6.13 -6.13 -9.98
C CYS A 99 4.87 -5.53 -9.30
N GLY A 100 4.99 -4.37 -8.65
CA GLY A 100 3.89 -3.68 -7.97
C GLY A 100 3.36 -4.33 -6.68
N GLU A 101 3.78 -5.55 -6.32
CA GLU A 101 3.23 -6.28 -5.17
C GLU A 101 3.28 -5.48 -3.86
N CYS A 102 4.49 -5.07 -3.43
CA CYS A 102 4.65 -4.34 -2.18
C CYS A 102 3.90 -2.99 -2.20
N CYS A 103 3.81 -2.35 -3.36
CA CYS A 103 3.08 -1.10 -3.54
C CYS A 103 1.57 -1.26 -3.36
N ARG A 104 1.02 -2.47 -3.56
CA ARG A 104 -0.40 -2.80 -3.34
C ARG A 104 -0.75 -3.09 -1.89
N MET A 105 0.24 -3.53 -1.12
CA MET A 105 0.06 -3.86 0.29
C MET A 105 0.05 -2.60 1.18
N GLY A 106 0.74 -1.56 0.76
CA GLY A 106 0.77 -0.28 1.45
C GLY A 106 1.74 0.69 0.81
N SER A 107 1.54 1.98 1.10
CA SER A 107 2.54 3.01 0.84
C SER A 107 3.60 3.08 1.94
N PRO A 108 4.81 3.61 1.65
CA PRO A 108 5.86 3.71 2.65
C PRO A 108 5.61 4.80 3.69
N THR A 109 6.08 4.54 4.90
CA THR A 109 6.33 5.55 5.94
C THR A 109 7.71 6.14 5.73
N LEU A 110 7.83 7.45 5.88
CA LEU A 110 9.07 8.18 5.66
C LEU A 110 9.96 8.15 6.91
N HIS A 111 11.25 7.98 6.67
CA HIS A 111 12.29 8.09 7.70
C HIS A 111 13.00 9.44 7.59
N LEU A 112 13.73 9.83 8.63
CA LEU A 112 14.42 11.13 8.68
C LEU A 112 15.31 11.36 7.43
N GLU A 113 15.95 10.31 6.91
CA GLU A 113 16.74 10.37 5.68
C GLU A 113 15.94 10.81 4.44
N ASP A 114 14.62 10.60 4.43
CA ASP A 114 13.76 10.96 3.32
C ASP A 114 13.41 12.46 3.30
N LEU A 115 13.84 13.26 4.30
CA LEU A 115 13.65 14.71 4.32
C LEU A 115 14.16 15.37 3.03
N VAL A 116 15.28 14.89 2.49
CA VAL A 116 15.85 15.40 1.23
C VAL A 116 14.91 15.23 0.04
N LEU A 117 14.07 14.20 0.02
CA LEU A 117 13.10 13.96 -1.05
C LEU A 117 11.98 15.00 -1.05
N LEU A 118 11.63 15.53 0.12
CA LEU A 118 10.66 16.61 0.27
C LEU A 118 11.28 17.96 -0.08
N GLN A 119 12.50 18.23 0.43
CA GLN A 119 13.22 19.49 0.17
C GLN A 119 13.56 19.68 -1.32
N SER A 120 13.86 18.60 -2.03
CA SER A 120 14.14 18.61 -3.46
C SER A 120 12.88 18.47 -4.35
N GLY A 121 11.69 18.43 -3.75
CA GLY A 121 10.41 18.35 -4.47
C GLY A 121 10.17 17.04 -5.21
N LYS A 122 10.90 15.97 -4.87
CA LYS A 122 10.75 14.63 -5.48
C LYS A 122 9.49 13.93 -5.00
N ILE A 123 9.10 14.18 -3.75
CA ILE A 123 7.82 13.77 -3.20
C ILE A 123 7.00 15.04 -2.97
N PRO A 124 5.91 15.25 -3.74
CA PRO A 124 5.03 16.39 -3.52
C PRO A 124 4.33 16.29 -2.18
N TRP A 125 4.14 17.44 -1.54
CA TRP A 125 3.61 17.53 -0.18
C TRP A 125 2.13 17.09 -0.09
N ASP A 126 1.39 17.24 -1.19
CA ASP A 126 0.00 16.79 -1.32
C ASP A 126 -0.14 15.26 -1.46
N GLN A 127 0.97 14.54 -1.64
CA GLN A 127 1.02 13.09 -1.63
C GLN A 127 1.40 12.53 -0.25
N LEU A 128 1.41 13.36 0.79
CA LEU A 128 1.76 12.97 2.16
C LEU A 128 0.55 13.07 3.10
N VAL A 129 0.55 12.19 4.09
CA VAL A 129 -0.40 12.20 5.20
C VAL A 129 0.36 11.94 6.50
N THR A 130 0.02 12.70 7.53
CA THR A 130 0.51 12.45 8.89
C THR A 130 -0.45 11.51 9.60
N LEU A 131 0.08 10.37 10.06
CA LEU A 131 -0.56 9.50 11.03
C LEU A 131 -0.17 10.00 12.41
N ARG A 132 -1.14 10.35 13.25
CA ARG A 132 -0.85 11.00 14.53
C ARG A 132 -0.63 9.99 15.64
N LYS A 133 0.07 10.45 16.68
CA LYS A 133 0.26 9.69 17.91
C LYS A 133 -1.09 9.22 18.46
N GLY A 134 -1.14 7.97 18.90
CA GLY A 134 -2.35 7.35 19.44
C GLY A 134 -3.25 6.70 18.39
N GLU A 135 -3.09 7.01 17.09
CA GLU A 135 -3.92 6.38 16.05
C GLU A 135 -3.66 4.86 15.97
N PRO A 136 -4.70 4.05 15.67
CA PRO A 136 -4.54 2.63 15.44
C PRO A 136 -3.83 2.39 14.11
N ALA A 137 -2.85 1.49 14.14
CA ALA A 137 -2.10 1.04 12.98
C ALA A 137 -1.97 -0.49 12.98
N ARG A 138 -1.52 -1.05 11.85
CA ARG A 138 -1.20 -2.49 11.74
C ARG A 138 0.29 -2.64 11.50
N SER A 139 0.90 -3.57 12.24
CA SER A 139 2.28 -3.96 12.02
C SER A 139 2.46 -4.46 10.59
N PRO A 140 3.45 -3.94 9.84
CA PRO A 140 3.72 -4.40 8.47
C PRO A 140 4.30 -5.82 8.43
N PHE A 141 4.71 -6.38 9.59
CA PHE A 141 5.39 -7.67 9.67
C PHE A 141 4.44 -8.82 10.03
N ASP A 142 3.58 -8.63 11.03
CA ASP A 142 2.69 -9.67 11.54
C ASP A 142 1.20 -9.29 11.49
N GLY A 143 0.87 -8.11 10.95
CA GLY A 143 -0.50 -7.64 10.76
C GLY A 143 -1.25 -7.29 12.05
N LYS A 144 -0.60 -7.44 13.21
CA LYS A 144 -1.23 -7.19 14.50
C LYS A 144 -1.56 -5.70 14.66
N PRO A 145 -2.73 -5.38 15.22
CA PRO A 145 -3.06 -4.00 15.54
C PRO A 145 -2.13 -3.50 16.66
N PHE A 146 -1.71 -2.25 16.56
CA PHE A 146 -0.99 -1.55 17.62
C PHE A 146 -1.36 -0.07 17.59
N VAL A 147 -1.06 0.64 18.66
CA VAL A 147 -1.28 2.08 18.77
C VAL A 147 0.03 2.79 18.45
N LEU A 148 -0.03 3.81 17.59
CA LEU A 148 1.13 4.59 17.22
C LEU A 148 1.73 5.31 18.45
N PRO A 149 2.99 5.01 18.83
CA PRO A 149 3.62 5.65 20.00
C PRO A 149 4.00 7.11 19.74
N GLU A 150 4.20 7.45 18.47
CA GLU A 150 4.57 8.77 17.95
C GLU A 150 3.92 8.97 16.56
N GLU A 151 4.00 10.19 16.04
CA GLU A 151 3.51 10.46 14.70
C GLU A 151 4.37 9.83 13.62
N ARG A 152 3.78 9.64 12.44
CA ARG A 152 4.47 9.11 11.26
C ARG A 152 4.02 9.84 10.01
N ILE A 153 4.94 10.33 9.21
CA ILE A 153 4.61 10.86 7.87
C ILE A 153 4.67 9.70 6.88
N LYS A 154 3.58 9.51 6.12
CA LYS A 154 3.43 8.42 5.16
C LYS A 154 3.05 8.97 3.79
N ILE A 155 3.51 8.32 2.73
CA ILE A 155 2.96 8.54 1.39
C ILE A 155 1.48 8.14 1.38
N ARG A 156 0.64 8.85 0.63
CA ARG A 156 -0.78 8.52 0.49
C ARG A 156 -1.01 7.20 -0.25
N GLU A 157 -2.15 6.60 0.03
CA GLU A 157 -2.69 5.48 -0.73
C GLU A 157 -3.80 6.01 -1.65
N LYS A 158 -4.08 5.30 -2.73
CA LYS A 158 -5.20 5.61 -3.62
C LYS A 158 -6.51 5.48 -2.87
N GLU A 159 -7.47 6.34 -3.21
CA GLU A 159 -8.78 6.38 -2.53
C GLU A 159 -9.47 5.01 -2.53
N GLY A 160 -9.95 4.59 -1.36
CA GLY A 160 -10.61 3.29 -1.17
C GLY A 160 -9.70 2.06 -1.29
N LEU A 161 -8.40 2.23 -1.52
CA LEU A 161 -7.42 1.15 -1.68
C LEU A 161 -6.26 1.30 -0.69
N ARG A 162 -5.52 0.21 -0.48
CA ARG A 162 -4.23 0.24 0.24
C ARG A 162 -3.04 0.48 -0.68
N GLU A 163 -3.31 0.69 -1.96
CA GLU A 163 -2.30 0.81 -3.00
C GLU A 163 -1.61 2.18 -2.93
N CYS A 164 -0.29 2.22 -2.97
CA CYS A 164 0.48 3.46 -3.00
C CYS A 164 0.07 4.34 -4.19
N VAL A 165 -0.09 5.64 -3.96
CA VAL A 165 -0.50 6.61 -4.99
C VAL A 165 0.46 6.67 -6.18
N PHE A 166 1.74 6.34 -5.99
CA PHE A 166 2.76 6.31 -7.04
C PHE A 166 2.82 5.00 -7.84
N LEU A 167 1.97 4.01 -7.57
CA LEU A 167 1.86 2.83 -8.43
C LEU A 167 1.04 3.17 -9.67
N ILE A 168 1.62 3.01 -10.86
CA ILE A 168 0.93 3.18 -12.13
C ILE A 168 0.12 1.91 -12.42
N SER A 169 -1.21 2.00 -12.42
CA SER A 169 -2.12 0.85 -12.52
C SER A 169 -1.94 0.06 -13.82
N GLU A 170 -1.57 0.74 -14.91
CA GLU A 170 -1.47 0.16 -16.25
C GLU A 170 -0.19 -0.65 -16.45
N THR A 171 0.86 -0.35 -15.67
CA THR A 171 2.20 -0.89 -15.91
C THR A 171 2.81 -1.59 -14.70
N ASP A 172 2.17 -1.52 -13.54
CA ASP A 172 2.68 -1.99 -12.24
C ASP A 172 3.97 -1.30 -11.79
N ARG A 173 4.36 -0.21 -12.46
CA ARG A 173 5.61 0.51 -12.18
C ARG A 173 5.38 1.62 -11.16
N CYS A 174 6.35 1.81 -10.28
CA CYS A 174 6.43 2.98 -9.42
C CYS A 174 6.89 4.20 -10.23
N SER A 175 6.11 5.28 -10.21
CA SER A 175 6.43 6.52 -10.94
C SER A 175 7.60 7.30 -10.32
N ILE A 176 7.91 7.07 -9.04
CA ILE A 176 9.06 7.65 -8.33
C ILE A 176 10.16 6.63 -8.05
N TYR A 177 10.30 5.58 -8.86
CA TYR A 177 11.20 4.45 -8.54
C TYR A 177 12.64 4.88 -8.21
N VAL A 178 13.17 5.88 -8.93
CA VAL A 178 14.53 6.42 -8.70
C VAL A 178 14.60 7.20 -7.38
N ASP A 179 13.55 7.95 -7.07
CA ASP A 179 13.45 8.83 -5.90
C ASP A 179 12.64 8.17 -4.75
N ARG A 180 12.66 6.83 -4.68
CA ARG A 180 11.83 6.06 -3.73
C ARG A 180 12.33 6.23 -2.28
N PRO A 181 11.43 6.32 -1.28
CA PRO A 181 11.80 6.42 0.14
C PRO A 181 12.64 5.27 0.67
N LEU A 182 13.28 5.48 1.82
CA LEU A 182 14.15 4.51 2.49
C LEU A 182 13.43 3.17 2.70
N GLN A 183 12.19 3.19 3.20
CA GLN A 183 11.42 1.96 3.40
C GLN A 183 11.20 1.19 2.09
N CYS A 184 10.97 1.88 0.96
CA CYS A 184 10.87 1.22 -0.35
C CYS A 184 12.21 0.69 -0.85
N ARG A 185 13.34 1.35 -0.55
CA ARG A 185 14.68 0.85 -0.89
C ARG A 185 15.05 -0.40 -0.09
N ALA A 186 14.63 -0.45 1.18
CA ALA A 186 14.86 -1.58 2.07
C ALA A 186 13.84 -2.72 1.91
N GLN A 187 12.73 -2.49 1.21
CA GLN A 187 11.72 -3.52 1.00
C GLN A 187 12.26 -4.67 0.12
N ALA A 188 12.64 -5.77 0.78
CA ALA A 188 12.99 -7.03 0.15
C ALA A 188 11.83 -8.03 0.35
N CYS A 189 10.99 -8.24 -0.66
CA CYS A 189 9.89 -9.21 -0.57
C CYS A 189 10.34 -10.68 -0.54
N TRP A 190 11.64 -10.92 -0.37
CA TRP A 190 12.25 -12.25 -0.19
C TRP A 190 13.04 -12.34 1.12
N ASP A 191 13.22 -11.24 1.84
CA ASP A 191 13.99 -11.17 3.09
C ASP A 191 13.38 -10.11 4.02
N PRO A 192 12.84 -10.49 5.18
CA PRO A 192 12.24 -9.53 6.11
C PRO A 192 13.29 -8.69 6.87
N ILE A 193 14.56 -9.09 6.90
CA ILE A 193 15.59 -8.46 7.74
C ILE A 193 15.80 -6.98 7.39
N PRO A 194 16.06 -6.59 6.13
CA PRO A 194 16.31 -5.18 5.80
C PRO A 194 15.14 -4.25 6.15
N ALA A 195 13.90 -4.74 5.99
CA ALA A 195 12.71 -3.99 6.35
C ALA A 195 12.56 -3.83 7.87
N ARG A 196 12.96 -4.83 8.67
CA ARG A 196 12.97 -4.75 10.13
C ARG A 196 14.04 -3.79 10.64
N ASP A 197 15.26 -3.90 10.13
CA ASP A 197 16.36 -3.00 10.52
C ASP A 197 16.01 -1.54 10.20
N THR A 198 15.37 -1.30 9.05
CA THR A 198 14.91 0.05 8.67
C THR A 198 13.81 0.56 9.58
N ALA A 199 12.93 -0.30 10.11
CA ALA A 199 11.84 0.12 10.98
C ALA A 199 12.30 0.64 12.35
N GLU A 200 13.53 0.33 12.76
CA GLU A 200 14.17 0.84 13.98
C GLU A 200 14.86 2.21 13.76
N LEU A 201 14.95 2.68 12.51
CA LEU A 201 15.54 3.98 12.20
C LEU A 201 14.56 5.12 12.51
N PRO A 202 15.04 6.32 12.86
CA PRO A 202 14.19 7.47 13.16
C PRO A 202 13.21 7.79 12.03
N PHE A 203 11.94 7.98 12.40
CA PHE A 203 10.90 8.41 11.46
C PHE A 203 11.05 9.90 11.11
N LEU A 204 10.55 10.27 9.93
CA LEU A 204 10.38 11.68 9.60
C LEU A 204 9.17 12.23 10.36
N LEU A 205 9.37 13.37 11.00
CA LEU A 205 8.39 14.06 11.83
C LEU A 205 8.08 15.42 11.22
N ARG A 206 6.93 16.00 11.57
CA ARG A 206 6.54 17.35 11.11
C ARG A 206 7.55 18.39 11.58
N GLU A 207 8.15 18.25 12.76
CA GLU A 207 9.19 19.15 13.27
C GLU A 207 10.42 19.23 12.35
N HIS A 208 10.80 18.12 11.71
CA HIS A 208 11.89 18.09 10.75
C HIS A 208 11.50 18.76 9.42
N VAL A 209 10.25 18.59 8.98
CA VAL A 209 9.76 19.15 7.71
C VAL A 209 9.59 20.68 7.78
N PHE A 210 9.14 21.18 8.93
CA PHE A 210 8.85 22.60 9.16
C PHE A 210 9.91 23.29 10.01
N GLU A 211 11.12 22.72 10.08
CA GLU A 211 12.25 23.33 10.79
C GLU A 211 12.47 24.77 10.29
N GLY A 212 12.59 25.71 11.23
CA GLY A 212 12.75 27.14 10.93
C GLY A 212 11.44 27.90 10.63
N VAL A 213 10.27 27.25 10.77
CA VAL A 213 8.96 27.90 10.65
C VAL A 213 8.16 27.76 11.96
N ASP A 214 8.64 28.43 13.01
CA ASP A 214 8.08 28.34 14.38
C ASP A 214 6.56 28.49 14.44
N LEU A 215 6.01 29.44 13.68
CA LEU A 215 4.58 29.68 13.62
C LEU A 215 3.78 28.44 13.17
N LEU A 216 4.28 27.68 12.18
CA LEU A 216 3.60 26.46 11.74
C LEU A 216 3.68 25.37 12.79
N LEU A 217 4.83 25.24 13.47
CA LEU A 217 5.00 24.28 14.57
C LEU A 217 4.07 24.59 15.73
N GLU A 218 3.90 25.87 16.10
CA GLU A 218 2.95 26.31 17.11
C GLU A 218 1.50 25.99 16.73
N ILE A 219 1.12 26.24 15.47
CA ILE A 219 -0.21 25.90 14.94
C ILE A 219 -0.45 24.38 14.99
N ILE A 220 0.54 23.59 14.60
CA ILE A 220 0.48 22.12 14.63
C ILE A 220 0.31 21.62 16.07
N ALA A 221 1.10 22.14 17.02
CA ALA A 221 1.01 21.77 18.43
C ALA A 221 -0.34 22.19 19.05
N GLY A 222 -0.83 23.39 18.71
CA GLY A 222 -2.14 23.87 19.13
C GLY A 222 -3.28 23.00 18.59
N HIS A 223 -3.18 22.55 17.33
CA HIS A 223 -4.10 21.58 16.75
C HIS A 223 -4.03 20.23 17.47
N GLU A 224 -2.84 19.67 17.69
CA GLU A 224 -2.69 18.37 18.37
C GLU A 224 -3.28 18.39 19.79
N THR A 225 -3.14 19.51 20.51
CA THR A 225 -3.69 19.69 21.86
C THR A 225 -5.22 19.61 21.88
N ARG A 226 -5.90 20.19 20.88
CA ARG A 226 -7.37 20.33 20.84
C ARG A 226 -8.06 19.27 20.00
N CYS A 227 -7.35 18.77 19.00
CA CYS A 227 -7.83 17.90 17.96
C CYS A 227 -6.98 16.63 17.87
N GLY A 228 -6.19 16.26 18.86
CA GLY A 228 -5.43 15.02 18.86
C GLY A 228 -6.31 13.78 18.87
N PHE A 229 -5.78 12.63 18.45
CA PHE A 229 -6.57 11.39 18.37
C PHE A 229 -7.18 10.99 19.73
N ALA A 230 -6.44 11.19 20.83
CA ALA A 230 -6.92 10.88 22.18
C ALA A 230 -8.16 11.70 22.59
N VAL A 231 -8.28 12.94 22.09
CA VAL A 231 -9.47 13.78 22.34
C VAL A 231 -10.67 13.18 21.62
N LEU A 232 -10.51 12.79 20.35
CA LEU A 232 -11.57 12.18 19.56
C LEU A 232 -11.98 10.81 20.12
N SER A 233 -11.00 9.96 20.46
CA SER A 233 -11.27 8.63 21.01
C SER A 233 -12.01 8.72 22.34
N GLY A 234 -11.60 9.62 23.23
CA GLY A 234 -12.29 9.85 24.51
C GLY A 234 -13.74 10.30 24.33
N ALA A 235 -14.03 11.14 23.33
CA ALA A 235 -15.39 11.56 23.01
C ALA A 235 -16.27 10.39 22.51
N PHE A 236 -15.73 9.51 21.65
CA PHE A 236 -16.45 8.32 21.20
C PHE A 236 -16.63 7.27 22.31
N GLU A 237 -15.65 7.10 23.19
CA GLU A 237 -15.81 6.23 24.37
C GLU A 237 -16.93 6.73 25.30
N GLU A 238 -17.04 8.04 25.52
CA GLU A 238 -18.12 8.64 26.28
C GLU A 238 -19.47 8.51 25.56
N LEU A 239 -19.50 8.67 24.24
CA LEU A 239 -20.70 8.46 23.42
C LEU A 239 -21.22 7.02 23.59
N SER A 240 -20.33 6.03 23.55
CA SER A 240 -20.68 4.62 23.78
C SER A 240 -21.16 4.38 25.22
N ARG A 241 -20.47 4.94 26.23
CA ARG A 241 -20.84 4.80 27.65
C ARG A 241 -22.19 5.43 27.98
N SER A 242 -22.53 6.55 27.34
CA SER A 242 -23.79 7.28 27.53
C SER A 242 -24.94 6.81 26.63
N ASN A 243 -24.76 5.73 25.87
CA ASN A 243 -25.74 5.23 24.90
C ASN A 243 -26.27 6.32 23.94
N GLY A 244 -25.37 7.17 23.43
CA GLY A 244 -25.69 8.27 22.52
C GLY A 244 -25.92 9.64 23.18
N GLY A 245 -25.93 9.72 24.51
CA GLY A 245 -26.22 10.97 25.24
C GLY A 245 -25.25 12.13 24.98
N ASN A 246 -24.02 11.84 24.52
CA ASN A 246 -22.99 12.85 24.30
C ASN A 246 -22.66 13.14 22.82
N VAL A 247 -23.62 12.91 21.91
CA VAL A 247 -23.42 13.10 20.45
C VAL A 247 -23.05 14.54 20.09
N GLN A 248 -23.60 15.52 20.82
CA GLN A 248 -23.35 16.94 20.58
C GLN A 248 -21.89 17.33 20.81
N GLU A 249 -21.20 16.68 21.76
CA GLU A 249 -19.78 16.93 21.99
C GLU A 249 -18.94 16.44 20.81
N VAL A 250 -19.26 15.26 20.26
CA VAL A 250 -18.59 14.76 19.05
C VAL A 250 -18.83 15.72 17.88
N LEU A 251 -20.08 16.14 17.62
CA LEU A 251 -20.40 17.09 16.56
C LEU A 251 -19.68 18.45 16.73
N ARG A 252 -19.54 18.92 17.98
CA ARG A 252 -18.79 20.14 18.31
C ARG A 252 -17.31 19.98 17.98
N LEU A 253 -16.69 18.85 18.32
CA LEU A 253 -15.29 18.55 18.00
C LEU A 253 -15.05 18.47 16.49
N LEU A 254 -15.93 17.76 15.77
CA LEU A 254 -15.89 17.64 14.31
C LEU A 254 -15.95 19.02 13.64
N SER A 255 -16.92 19.85 14.07
CA SER A 255 -17.10 21.19 13.53
C SER A 255 -15.91 22.10 13.87
N TYR A 256 -15.37 22.02 15.09
CA TYR A 256 -14.21 22.81 15.48
C TYR A 256 -12.98 22.48 14.62
N GLU A 257 -12.70 21.20 14.43
CA GLU A 257 -11.53 20.74 13.69
C GLU A 257 -11.58 21.15 12.21
N GLU A 258 -12.75 21.04 11.58
CA GLU A 258 -12.93 21.48 10.20
C GLU A 258 -12.78 23.00 10.04
N HIS A 259 -13.42 23.79 10.92
CA HIS A 259 -13.24 25.24 10.91
C HIS A 259 -11.79 25.65 11.15
N PHE A 260 -11.06 24.92 12.01
CA PHE A 260 -9.65 25.16 12.25
C PHE A 260 -8.82 24.94 10.98
N ARG A 261 -9.03 23.81 10.28
CA ARG A 261 -8.35 23.52 9.00
C ARG A 261 -8.64 24.59 7.95
N GLN A 262 -9.91 24.96 7.80
CA GLN A 262 -10.34 25.99 6.85
C GLN A 262 -9.70 27.35 7.18
N PHE A 263 -9.73 27.75 8.45
CA PHE A 263 -9.10 28.98 8.91
C PHE A 263 -7.61 29.02 8.60
N VAL A 264 -6.86 27.94 8.90
CA VAL A 264 -5.42 27.86 8.61
C VAL A 264 -5.16 27.92 7.10
N SER A 265 -5.90 27.15 6.31
CA SER A 265 -5.84 27.18 4.84
C SER A 265 -6.04 28.61 4.30
N ASP A 266 -7.11 29.28 4.71
CA ASP A 266 -7.45 30.61 4.21
C ASP A 266 -6.50 31.70 4.68
N LYS A 267 -6.07 31.63 5.94
CA LYS A 267 -5.21 32.64 6.58
C LYS A 267 -3.79 32.57 6.05
N PHE A 268 -3.25 31.36 5.87
CA PHE A 268 -1.85 31.14 5.48
C PHE A 268 -1.69 30.75 4.00
N LYS A 269 -2.80 30.67 3.24
CA LYS A 269 -2.82 30.29 1.82
C LYS A 269 -2.18 28.93 1.56
N ILE A 270 -2.34 28.01 2.50
CA ILE A 270 -1.86 26.64 2.37
C ILE A 270 -2.93 25.85 1.62
N PRO A 271 -2.60 25.19 0.50
CA PRO A 271 -3.58 24.41 -0.26
C PRO A 271 -4.25 23.32 0.59
N ALA A 272 -5.55 23.11 0.38
CA ALA A 272 -6.33 22.14 1.13
C ALA A 272 -5.75 20.71 1.06
N GLN A 273 -5.18 20.34 -0.09
CA GLN A 273 -4.53 19.04 -0.28
C GLN A 273 -3.30 18.80 0.61
N ASN A 274 -2.68 19.86 1.14
CA ASN A 274 -1.55 19.76 2.06
C ASN A 274 -1.98 19.64 3.53
N MET A 275 -3.28 19.82 3.84
CA MET A 275 -3.76 19.79 5.23
C MET A 275 -3.54 18.44 5.90
N GLU A 276 -3.49 17.34 5.13
CA GLU A 276 -3.21 16.02 5.69
C GLU A 276 -1.76 15.83 6.12
N LEU A 277 -0.80 16.53 5.49
CA LEU A 277 0.56 16.61 6.00
C LEU A 277 0.60 17.40 7.31
N LEU A 278 -0.08 18.55 7.37
CA LEU A 278 -0.04 19.41 8.56
C LEU A 278 -0.78 18.83 9.76
N PHE A 279 -1.98 18.28 9.55
CA PHE A 279 -2.92 17.96 10.63
C PHE A 279 -3.37 16.49 10.63
N GLY A 280 -2.84 15.67 9.73
CA GLY A 280 -3.31 14.31 9.52
C GLY A 280 -4.71 14.27 8.91
N ARG A 281 -5.31 13.08 8.91
CA ARG A 281 -6.67 12.88 8.39
C ARG A 281 -7.68 13.69 9.20
N SER A 282 -8.71 14.21 8.52
CA SER A 282 -9.75 14.98 9.18
C SER A 282 -10.47 14.16 10.24
N PHE A 283 -10.97 14.81 11.27
CA PHE A 283 -11.84 14.19 12.26
C PHE A 283 -13.05 13.49 11.61
N ALA A 284 -13.61 14.09 10.55
CA ALA A 284 -14.68 13.49 9.77
C ALA A 284 -14.30 12.14 9.14
N TRP A 285 -13.08 12.02 8.61
CA TRP A 285 -12.58 10.73 8.12
C TRP A 285 -12.37 9.75 9.27
N MET A 286 -11.84 10.23 10.40
CA MET A 286 -11.47 9.38 11.54
C MET A 286 -12.67 8.80 12.28
N THR A 287 -13.87 9.35 12.15
CA THR A 287 -15.09 8.72 12.70
C THR A 287 -15.28 7.30 12.19
N THR A 288 -14.77 7.00 10.99
CA THR A 288 -14.87 5.66 10.39
C THR A 288 -14.13 4.60 11.21
N LEU A 289 -13.10 4.99 11.97
CA LEU A 289 -12.39 4.10 12.89
C LEU A 289 -13.26 3.65 14.07
N PHE A 290 -14.29 4.43 14.38
CA PHE A 290 -15.26 4.14 15.44
C PHE A 290 -16.56 3.52 14.89
N GLY A 291 -16.61 3.21 13.59
CA GLY A 291 -17.80 2.67 12.93
C GLY A 291 -18.84 3.73 12.62
N PHE A 292 -18.45 5.00 12.48
CA PHE A 292 -19.37 6.08 12.13
C PHE A 292 -18.97 6.82 10.84
N ARG A 293 -19.95 7.32 10.10
CA ARG A 293 -19.77 8.27 9.00
C ARG A 293 -20.53 9.55 9.31
N ILE A 294 -20.04 10.67 8.78
CA ILE A 294 -20.77 11.93 8.84
C ILE A 294 -21.52 12.12 7.53
N THR A 295 -22.78 12.52 7.64
CA THR A 295 -23.57 13.03 6.53
C THR A 295 -24.13 14.40 6.88
N GLU A 296 -24.38 15.19 5.86
CA GLU A 296 -25.05 16.48 5.98
C GLU A 296 -26.45 16.36 5.37
N GLU A 297 -27.45 16.77 6.14
CA GLU A 297 -28.83 16.87 5.67
C GLU A 297 -29.01 18.11 4.78
N PRO A 298 -30.08 18.19 3.97
CA PRO A 298 -30.30 19.33 3.07
C PRO A 298 -30.39 20.71 3.75
N ASP A 299 -30.65 20.74 5.06
CA ASP A 299 -30.71 21.95 5.87
C ASP A 299 -29.35 22.33 6.51
N GLY A 300 -28.30 21.56 6.23
CA GLY A 300 -26.96 21.73 6.80
C GLY A 300 -26.72 21.00 8.11
N THR A 301 -27.71 20.25 8.62
CA THR A 301 -27.56 19.48 9.86
C THR A 301 -26.60 18.31 9.66
N ARG A 302 -25.58 18.20 10.53
CA ARG A 302 -24.63 17.09 10.50
C ARG A 302 -25.10 15.95 11.38
N CYS A 303 -25.19 14.78 10.77
CA CYS A 303 -25.62 13.55 11.43
C CYS A 303 -24.49 12.53 11.44
N LEU A 304 -24.35 11.83 12.57
CA LEU A 304 -23.49 10.65 12.70
C LEU A 304 -24.33 9.41 12.34
N LEU A 305 -23.92 8.71 11.30
CA LEU A 305 -24.50 7.43 10.88
C LEU A 305 -23.58 6.28 11.28
N VAL A 306 -24.18 5.16 11.68
CA VAL A 306 -23.48 3.89 11.94
C VAL A 306 -23.40 3.08 10.64
#